data_AF-A0AA42ZBG5-F1
#
_entry.id   AF-A0AA42ZBG5-F1
#
_cell.length_a   1.000
_cell.length_b   1.000
_cell.length_c   1.000
_cell.angle_alpha   90.00
_cell.angle_beta   90.00
_cell.angle_gamma   90.00
#
_symmetry.space_group_name_H-M   'P 1'
#
loop_
_entity.id
_entity.type
_entity.pdbx_description
1 polymer ?
#
loop_
_entity_poly.entity_id
_entity_poly.type
_entity_poly.pdbx_seq_one_letter_code
_entity_poly.pdbx_strand_id
1 'polypeptide(L)' 'SMLELAWQGTKPIALENGDTRTSIQDQDTVIMRGYCLGDGYKIGFGEVRTLLLPTQP' A
#
# COMPACT_ATOMS: atom_id res chain seq x y z
N SER A 1 4.76 -3.33 -7.14
CA SER A 1 5.54 -3.17 -5.89
C SER A 1 5.95 -1.71 -5.71
N MET A 2 6.35 -1.28 -4.51
CA MET A 2 6.86 0.09 -4.29
C MET A 2 8.10 0.39 -5.15
N LEU A 3 8.94 -0.63 -5.42
CA LEU A 3 10.11 -0.50 -6.29
C LEU A 3 9.73 -0.04 -7.70
N GLU A 4 8.67 -0.62 -8.27
CA GLU A 4 8.19 -0.27 -9.61
C GLU A 4 7.48 1.10 -9.60
N LEU A 5 6.59 1.33 -8.61
CA LEU A 5 5.85 2.58 -8.48
C LEU A 5 6.79 3.78 -8.31
N ALA A 6 7.84 3.62 -7.50
CA ALA A 6 8.81 4.67 -7.24
C ALA A 6 9.98 4.70 -8.23
N TRP A 7 9.96 3.86 -9.28
CA TRP A 7 11.03 3.68 -10.26
C TRP A 7 12.42 3.53 -9.62
N GLN A 8 12.62 2.46 -8.87
CA GLN A 8 13.84 2.21 -8.09
C GLN A 8 14.20 3.37 -7.14
N GLY A 9 13.18 4.07 -6.62
CA GLY A 9 13.33 5.21 -5.72
C GLY A 9 13.62 6.54 -6.39
N THR A 10 13.78 6.60 -7.72
CA THR A 10 14.07 7.85 -8.45
C THR A 10 12.85 8.74 -8.67
N LYS A 11 11.64 8.20 -8.49
CA LYS A 11 10.37 8.93 -8.66
C LYS A 11 9.48 8.74 -7.42
N PRO A 12 9.59 9.61 -6.39
CA PRO A 12 8.77 9.51 -5.19
C PRO A 12 7.27 9.58 -5.50
N ILE A 13 6.49 8.78 -4.78
CA ILE A 13 5.03 8.72 -4.88
C ILE A 13 4.46 9.74 -3.89
N ALA A 14 3.57 10.62 -4.35
CA ALA A 14 2.85 11.55 -3.49
C ALA A 14 1.62 10.87 -2.85
N LEU A 15 1.43 11.08 -1.56
CA LEU A 15 0.28 10.60 -0.79
C LEU A 15 -0.73 11.75 -0.58
N GLU A 16 -2.00 11.41 -0.35
CA GLU A 16 -3.09 12.40 -0.20
C GLU A 16 -2.90 13.34 1.00
N ASN A 17 -2.15 12.91 2.02
CA ASN A 17 -1.83 13.71 3.19
C ASN A 17 -0.67 14.72 2.96
N GLY A 18 -0.11 14.78 1.75
CA GLY A 18 1.01 15.64 1.38
C GLY A 18 2.39 15.02 1.57
N ASP A 19 2.48 13.82 2.16
CA ASP A 19 3.75 13.10 2.29
C ASP A 19 4.21 12.49 0.97
N THR A 20 5.47 12.08 0.91
CA THR A 20 6.02 11.27 -0.20
C THR A 20 6.63 9.97 0.28
N ARG A 21 6.64 8.95 -0.58
CA ARG A 21 7.24 7.64 -0.32
C ARG A 21 7.97 7.09 -1.54
N THR A 22 9.13 6.49 -1.32
CA THR A 22 9.83 5.63 -2.29
C THR A 22 9.84 4.16 -1.85
N SER A 23 9.60 3.90 -0.56
CA SER A 23 9.52 2.59 0.08
C SER A 23 8.62 2.70 1.32
N ILE A 24 8.27 1.57 1.93
CA ILE A 24 7.49 1.51 3.17
C ILE A 24 8.40 1.97 4.32
N GLN A 25 7.89 2.85 5.18
CA GLN A 25 8.58 3.38 6.36
C GLN A 25 7.95 2.85 7.65
N ASP A 26 8.69 2.95 8.75
CA ASP A 26 8.16 2.62 10.08
C ASP A 26 6.85 3.35 10.33
N GLN A 27 5.87 2.63 10.87
CA GLN A 27 4.52 3.08 11.15
C GLN A 27 3.63 3.28 9.90
N ASP A 28 4.11 3.00 8.70
CA ASP A 28 3.23 2.89 7.53
C ASP A 28 2.33 1.64 7.66
N THR A 29 1.07 1.76 7.25
CA THR A 29 0.14 0.63 7.15
C THR A 29 -0.19 0.35 5.69
N VAL A 30 0.01 -0.89 5.24
CA VAL A 30 -0.41 -1.36 3.91
C VAL A 30 -1.73 -2.12 4.05
N ILE A 31 -2.73 -1.71 3.27
CA ILE A 31 -4.04 -2.37 3.20
C ILE A 31 -4.26 -2.83 1.77
N MET A 32 -4.36 -4.15 1.57
CA MET A 32 -4.71 -4.75 0.28
C MET A 32 -6.17 -5.19 0.30
N ARG A 33 -6.91 -4.81 -0.73
CA ARG A 33 -8.31 -5.19 -0.93
C ARG A 33 -8.48 -5.71 -2.35
N GLY A 34 -9.28 -6.76 -2.50
CA GLY A 34 -9.60 -7.36 -3.79
C GLY A 34 -11.06 -7.81 -3.81
N TYR A 35 -11.66 -7.79 -5.00
CA TYR A 35 -13.00 -8.30 -5.22
C TYR A 35 -13.21 -8.69 -6.68
N CYS A 36 -14.14 -9.60 -6.92
CA CYS A 36 -14.70 -9.89 -8.23
C CYS A 36 -16.03 -9.16 -8.38
N LEU A 37 -16.25 -8.53 -9.53
CA LEU A 37 -17.50 -7.87 -9.88
C LEU A 37 -18.25 -8.73 -10.91
N GLY A 38 -19.51 -9.04 -10.61
CA GLY A 38 -20.45 -9.66 -11.55
C GLY A 38 -21.61 -8.70 -11.85
N ASP A 39 -22.57 -9.16 -12.65
CA ASP A 39 -23.75 -8.36 -12.97
C ASP A 39 -24.64 -8.19 -11.73
N GLY A 40 -24.66 -6.98 -11.18
CA GLY A 40 -25.43 -6.63 -9.99
C GLY A 40 -24.86 -7.15 -8.66
N TYR A 41 -23.69 -7.79 -8.61
CA TYR A 41 -23.10 -8.28 -7.36
C TYR A 41 -21.58 -8.15 -7.28
N LYS A 42 -21.07 -8.17 -6.04
CA LYS A 42 -19.65 -8.07 -5.71
C LYS A 42 -19.26 -9.13 -4.69
N ILE A 43 -18.24 -9.92 -5.00
CA ILE A 43 -17.65 -10.90 -4.07
C ILE A 43 -16.31 -10.35 -3.61
N GLY A 44 -16.26 -9.90 -2.35
CA GLY A 44 -15.06 -9.33 -1.74
C GLY A 44 -14.26 -10.33 -0.92
N PHE A 45 -12.95 -10.14 -0.86
CA PHE A 45 -12.03 -10.93 -0.03
C PHE A 45 -11.79 -10.33 1.37
N GLY A 46 -12.45 -9.20 1.70
CA GLY A 46 -12.12 -8.42 2.89
C GLY A 46 -10.85 -7.58 2.69
N GLU A 47 -10.08 -7.41 3.77
CA GLU A 47 -8.79 -6.73 3.71
C GLU A 47 -7.66 -7.58 4.32
N VAL A 48 -6.47 -7.44 3.75
CA VAL A 48 -5.21 -7.82 4.38
C VAL A 48 -4.54 -6.53 4.84
N ARG A 49 -4.32 -6.40 6.14
CA ARG A 49 -3.77 -5.20 6.78
C ARG A 49 -2.50 -5.54 7.53
N THR A 50 -1.44 -4.78 7.27
CA THR A 50 -0.15 -4.93 7.95
C THR A 50 0.43 -3.55 8.31
N LEU A 51 0.79 -3.38 9.58
CA LEU A 51 1.56 -2.24 10.08
C LEU A 51 3.05 -2.60 10.12
N LEU A 52 3.90 -1.76 9.54
CA LEU A 52 5.35 -1.92 9.68
C LEU A 52 5.79 -1.33 11.02
N LEU A 53 6.34 -2.18 11.90
CA LEU A 53 6.91 -1.74 13.17
C LEU A 53 8.40 -1.42 13.00
N PRO A 54 8.95 -0.51 13.84
CA PRO A 54 10.38 -0.28 13.90
C PRO A 54 11.17 -1.55 14.16
N THR A 55 12.41 -1.59 13.65
CA THR A 55 13.33 -2.69 13.95
C THR A 55 13.66 -2.73 15.43
N GLN A 56 13.91 -3.94 15.95
CA GLN A 56 14.53 -4.06 17.26
C GLN A 56 15.99 -3.58 17.17
N PRO A 57 16.51 -2.95 18.24
CA PRO A 57 17.90 -2.49 18.29
C PRO A 57 18.91 -3.64 18.22
#